data_AF-A0A2W0HGN8-F1
#
_entry.id   AF-A0A2W0HGN8-F1
#
_cell.length_a   1.000
_cell.length_b   1.000
_cell.length_c   1.000
_cell.angle_alpha   90.00
_cell.angle_beta   90.00
_cell.angle_gamma   90.00
#
_symmetry.space_group_name_H-M   'P 1'
#
loop_
_entity.id
_entity.type
_entity.pdbx_description
1 polymer ?
#
loop_
_entity_poly.entity_id
_entity_poly.type
_entity_poly.pdbx_seq_one_letter_code
_entity_poly.pdbx_strand_id
1 'polypeptide(L)'
;MKHTAVWALFLTFSAVILFLTFEVPPPADRWLIWVSAGLGLAWLTAFIMTMAKGGNRFLAIRRRWSGLVFFLLTGPVILILFLSAVLNNAVNEEIYSLRGHALSASEKLEAFMYSYNHIEAMAGTIDDFSEWYSPATGSTYRYLDGFKGPIEDWDEEVAELEAMLTGITGFELRSRALTVTYYPDADSYRAANPGLYDRMSWEPGGIYSAGSGIHVYEDVKLDTSANHTFYHEYTHHFFHRIYDDTDLSAAIVPIWFEEGIAEFTADTILRSDPQELRNYDSFVPFNELEDWETVNHDHDGYLQVRTLIHFLFQQSGYEGIGRVLAGLKEENIADLIRDETGLALEEAHLVLDSGSHEEVEEAMFYDDLSERLAYLEGVYKEHGYSHALHNIANTYLDKGNYEKAYEVRQTYETQFLILNGGHYEELLLLSLLIGSDKAAHFHEQMADYLDRYNQEFYIQKLPFLEELLTAWEAEDSAAIIELLENDLQLYRYDMALAQHMLDAFQMDPDAEKRIKAFIKGYRF
;
A
#
# COMPACT_ATOMS: atom_id res chain seq x y z
N MET A 1 47.19 -0.63 45.92
CA MET A 1 45.86 -0.77 46.54
C MET A 1 44.95 0.43 46.31
N LYS A 2 45.26 1.66 46.75
CA LYS A 2 44.33 2.81 46.57
C LYS A 2 43.99 3.14 45.11
N HIS A 3 44.97 3.11 44.20
CA HIS A 3 44.70 3.35 42.77
C HIS A 3 43.85 2.25 42.14
N THR A 4 44.09 0.98 42.49
CA THR A 4 43.34 -0.17 41.98
C THR A 4 41.86 -0.10 42.36
N ALA A 5 41.54 0.34 43.58
CA ALA A 5 40.15 0.52 44.02
C ALA A 5 39.43 1.64 43.26
N VAL A 6 40.12 2.75 42.98
CA VAL A 6 39.56 3.86 42.18
C VAL A 6 39.29 3.43 40.74
N TRP A 7 40.19 2.65 40.14
CA TRP A 7 39.99 2.08 38.80
C TRP A 7 38.82 1.10 38.75
N ALA A 8 38.74 0.19 39.72
CA ALA A 8 37.62 -0.76 39.81
C ALA A 8 36.29 -0.01 39.93
N LEU A 9 36.20 1.00 40.80
CA LEU A 9 34.99 1.79 40.98
C LEU A 9 34.60 2.55 39.70
N PHE A 10 35.57 3.15 39.01
CA PHE A 10 35.32 3.85 37.75
C PHE A 10 34.81 2.91 36.66
N LEU A 11 35.43 1.74 36.49
CA LEU A 11 35.00 0.74 35.52
C LEU A 11 33.62 0.17 35.85
N THR A 12 33.35 -0.15 37.12
CA THR A 12 32.02 -0.62 37.55
C THR A 12 30.96 0.45 37.31
N PHE A 13 31.23 1.71 37.66
CA PHE A 13 30.29 2.80 37.44
C PHE A 13 30.04 3.05 35.94
N SER A 14 31.09 2.98 35.12
CA SER A 14 30.97 3.10 33.66
C SER A 14 30.14 1.97 33.07
N ALA A 15 30.34 0.73 33.53
CA ALA A 15 29.54 -0.41 33.09
C ALA A 15 28.06 -0.28 33.50
N VAL A 16 27.77 0.26 34.70
CA VAL A 16 26.40 0.55 35.13
C VAL A 16 25.76 1.63 34.27
N ILE A 17 26.47 2.72 33.97
CA ILE A 17 25.93 3.76 33.07
C ILE A 17 25.66 3.17 31.68
N LEU A 18 26.58 2.38 31.14
CA LEU A 18 26.40 1.74 29.84
C LEU A 18 25.18 0.80 29.85
N PHE A 19 25.00 0.01 30.92
CA PHE A 19 23.83 -0.83 31.06
C PHE A 19 22.53 0.01 31.13
N LEU A 20 22.53 1.07 31.94
CA LEU A 20 21.39 1.97 32.05
C LEU A 20 21.09 2.71 30.73
N THR A 21 22.08 2.99 29.89
CA THR A 21 21.81 3.59 28.58
C THR A 21 20.92 2.69 27.73
N PHE A 22 21.08 1.36 27.79
CA PHE A 22 20.25 0.46 26.99
C PHE A 22 18.86 0.20 27.60
N GLU A 23 18.73 0.20 28.93
CA GLU A 23 17.48 -0.16 29.62
C GLU A 23 16.49 1.01 29.83
N VAL A 24 16.97 2.25 29.79
CA VAL A 24 16.11 3.39 30.16
C VAL A 24 15.28 3.85 28.95
N PRO A 25 13.94 3.94 29.08
CA PRO A 25 13.06 4.42 28.01
C PRO A 25 13.07 5.96 27.88
N PRO A 26 12.62 6.51 26.75
CA PRO A 26 12.38 7.95 26.60
C PRO A 26 11.33 8.47 27.60
N PRO A 27 11.45 9.73 28.09
CA PRO A 27 12.56 10.68 27.89
C PRO A 27 13.66 10.52 28.95
N ALA A 28 13.64 9.45 29.75
CA ALA A 28 14.58 9.28 30.86
C ALA A 28 16.02 9.04 30.38
N ASP A 29 16.20 8.54 29.16
CA ASP A 29 17.48 8.40 28.47
C ASP A 29 18.16 9.75 28.17
N ARG A 30 17.39 10.82 27.93
CA ARG A 30 17.93 12.19 27.76
C ARG A 30 18.69 12.65 29.01
N TRP A 31 18.31 12.19 30.21
CA TRP A 31 19.09 12.47 31.43
C TRP A 31 20.46 11.82 31.41
N LEU A 32 20.61 10.64 30.80
CA LEU A 32 21.89 9.95 30.68
C LEU A 32 22.87 10.70 29.76
N ILE A 33 22.37 11.38 28.72
CA ILE A 33 23.18 12.29 27.89
C ILE A 33 23.72 13.43 28.76
N TRP A 34 22.85 14.10 29.53
CA TRP A 34 23.26 15.23 30.38
C TRP A 34 24.23 14.80 31.49
N VAL A 35 24.00 13.65 32.12
CA VAL A 35 24.91 13.09 33.12
C VAL A 35 26.27 12.77 32.49
N SER A 36 26.30 12.13 31.32
CA SER A 36 27.55 11.80 30.61
C SER A 36 28.31 13.04 30.18
N ALA A 37 27.61 14.05 29.64
CA ALA A 37 28.20 15.35 29.30
C ALA A 37 28.78 16.06 30.53
N GLY A 38 28.04 16.06 31.64
CA GLY A 38 28.49 16.63 32.92
C GLY A 38 29.73 15.92 33.47
N LEU A 39 29.78 14.59 33.38
CA LEU A 39 30.95 13.78 33.75
C LEU A 39 32.15 14.10 32.85
N GLY A 40 31.95 14.24 31.53
CA GLY A 40 32.98 14.65 30.59
C GLY A 40 33.56 16.03 30.89
N LEU A 41 32.72 17.00 31.22
CA LEU A 41 33.15 18.35 31.59
C LEU A 41 33.91 18.36 32.93
N ALA A 42 33.41 17.63 33.94
CA ALA A 42 34.07 17.50 35.24
C ALA A 42 35.45 16.82 35.09
N TRP A 43 35.52 15.79 34.23
CA TRP A 43 36.74 15.10 33.88
C TRP A 43 37.75 16.03 33.19
N LEU A 44 37.34 16.78 32.17
CA LEU A 44 38.20 17.73 31.46
C LEU A 44 38.71 18.82 32.39
N THR A 45 37.85 19.32 33.27
CA THR A 45 38.23 20.32 34.29
C THR A 45 39.27 19.75 35.25
N ALA A 46 39.09 18.52 35.72
CA ALA A 46 40.07 17.83 36.55
C ALA A 46 41.40 17.59 35.83
N PHE A 47 41.39 17.34 34.52
CA PHE A 47 42.58 17.22 33.69
C PHE A 47 43.39 18.52 33.68
N ILE A 48 42.74 19.61 33.29
CA ILE A 48 43.35 20.93 33.19
C ILE A 48 43.96 21.32 34.54
N MET A 49 43.24 21.11 35.64
CA MET A 49 43.75 21.37 36.98
C MET A 49 44.97 20.51 37.34
N THR A 50 44.95 19.23 36.99
CA THR A 50 46.07 18.30 37.25
C THR A 50 47.32 18.70 36.48
N MET A 51 47.16 19.09 35.21
CA MET A 51 48.25 19.54 34.35
C MET A 51 48.83 20.88 34.83
N ALA A 52 47.98 21.86 35.14
CA ALA A 52 48.40 23.17 35.62
C ALA A 52 49.14 23.08 36.96
N LYS A 53 48.55 22.43 37.98
CA LYS A 53 49.05 22.43 39.36
C LYS A 53 50.10 21.36 39.67
N GLY A 54 50.42 20.48 38.72
CA GLY A 54 51.42 19.43 38.92
C GLY A 54 50.89 18.13 39.56
N GLY A 55 49.62 18.10 39.91
CA GLY A 55 48.93 16.98 40.57
C GLY A 55 47.52 17.40 41.00
N ASN A 56 46.70 16.43 41.42
CA ASN A 56 45.35 16.63 41.91
C ASN A 56 45.09 15.77 43.15
N ARG A 57 44.87 16.44 44.29
CA ARG A 57 44.64 15.78 45.58
C ARG A 57 43.32 15.01 45.62
N PHE A 58 42.29 15.50 44.90
CA PHE A 58 40.97 14.88 44.83
C PHE A 58 41.06 13.50 44.16
N LEU A 59 41.77 13.41 43.03
CA LEU A 59 42.01 12.15 42.32
C LEU A 59 43.19 11.34 42.87
N ALA A 60 43.83 11.82 43.94
CA ALA A 60 45.07 11.26 44.50
C ALA A 60 46.23 11.13 43.48
N ILE A 61 46.27 11.98 42.45
CA ILE A 61 47.30 11.99 41.41
C ILE A 61 48.43 12.91 41.83
N ARG A 62 49.62 12.36 42.12
CA ARG A 62 50.76 13.12 42.65
C ARG A 62 51.72 13.69 41.61
N ARG A 63 51.65 13.24 40.36
CA ARG A 63 52.57 13.64 39.28
C ARG A 63 51.80 13.92 37.99
N ARG A 64 52.23 14.93 37.22
CA ARG A 64 51.66 15.29 35.91
C ARG A 64 51.53 14.10 34.96
N TRP A 65 52.59 13.31 34.85
CA TRP A 65 52.62 12.12 33.98
C TRP A 65 51.56 11.07 34.35
N SER A 66 51.39 10.78 35.65
CA SER A 66 50.35 9.87 36.11
C SER A 66 48.95 10.42 35.86
N GLY A 67 48.80 11.75 35.88
CA GLY A 67 47.61 12.44 35.41
C GLY A 67 47.36 12.15 33.95
N LEU A 68 48.30 12.53 33.08
CA LEU A 68 48.18 12.36 31.64
C LEU A 68 47.79 10.92 31.25
N VAL A 69 48.45 9.91 31.82
CA VAL A 69 48.10 8.49 31.57
C VAL A 69 46.68 8.17 32.04
N PHE A 70 46.28 8.63 33.23
CA PHE A 70 44.91 8.44 33.72
C PHE A 70 43.88 9.05 32.76
N PHE A 71 44.13 10.26 32.26
CA PHE A 71 43.24 10.92 31.31
C PHE A 71 43.22 10.20 29.96
N LEU A 72 44.38 9.86 29.38
CA LEU A 72 44.40 9.12 28.11
C LEU A 72 43.65 7.78 28.17
N LEU A 73 43.62 7.12 29.34
CA LEU A 73 42.90 5.86 29.53
C LEU A 73 41.39 6.04 29.83
N THR A 74 40.99 7.11 30.51
CA THR A 74 39.59 7.32 30.92
C THR A 74 38.79 8.19 29.95
N GLY A 75 39.46 9.04 29.17
CA GLY A 75 38.82 9.89 28.16
C GLY A 75 38.04 9.09 27.11
N PRO A 76 38.64 8.05 26.49
CA PRO A 76 37.93 7.20 25.53
C PRO A 76 36.68 6.54 26.13
N VAL A 77 36.75 6.08 27.39
CA VAL A 77 35.59 5.47 28.07
C VAL A 77 34.44 6.47 28.23
N ILE A 78 34.72 7.69 28.67
CA ILE A 78 33.70 8.72 28.83
C ILE A 78 33.11 9.14 27.47
N LEU A 79 33.96 9.23 26.45
CA LEU A 79 33.51 9.53 25.09
C LEU A 79 32.60 8.42 24.56
N ILE A 80 32.98 7.14 24.73
CA ILE A 80 32.14 6.00 24.35
C ILE A 80 30.80 6.05 25.08
N LEU A 81 30.79 6.27 26.40
CA LEU A 81 29.53 6.39 27.15
C LEU A 81 28.64 7.51 26.63
N PHE A 82 29.22 8.68 26.33
CA PHE A 82 28.46 9.80 25.78
C PHE A 82 27.91 9.47 24.38
N LEU A 83 28.74 8.93 23.49
CA LEU A 83 28.31 8.54 22.15
C LEU A 83 27.25 7.44 22.20
N SER A 84 27.40 6.44 23.06
CA SER A 84 26.40 5.40 23.28
C SER A 84 25.08 5.97 23.80
N ALA A 85 25.11 6.93 24.73
CA ALA A 85 23.90 7.57 25.24
C ALA A 85 23.18 8.39 24.15
N VAL A 86 23.94 9.15 23.35
CA VAL A 86 23.39 9.94 22.23
C VAL A 86 22.80 9.02 21.16
N LEU A 87 23.55 8.00 20.76
CA LEU A 87 23.14 7.05 19.74
C LEU A 87 21.91 6.24 20.19
N ASN A 88 21.87 5.80 21.45
CA ASN A 88 20.72 5.12 22.03
C ASN A 88 19.49 6.03 22.08
N ASN A 89 19.66 7.32 22.41
CA ASN A 89 18.55 8.26 22.40
C ASN A 89 18.05 8.53 20.97
N ALA A 90 18.94 8.66 19.99
CA ALA A 90 18.55 8.79 18.58
C ALA A 90 17.74 7.58 18.10
N VAL A 91 18.25 6.36 18.36
CA VAL A 91 17.55 5.11 18.02
C VAL A 91 16.23 4.98 18.77
N ASN A 92 16.17 5.35 20.06
CA ASN A 92 14.91 5.33 20.77
C ASN A 92 13.94 6.37 20.24
N GLU A 93 14.35 7.58 19.89
CA GLU A 93 13.42 8.58 19.36
C GLU A 93 12.84 8.14 18.01
N GLU A 94 13.71 7.62 17.14
CA GLU A 94 13.30 7.09 15.83
C GLU A 94 12.37 5.88 15.99
N ILE A 95 12.76 4.86 16.74
CA ILE A 95 11.96 3.62 16.84
C ILE A 95 10.77 3.76 17.81
N TYR A 96 10.87 4.56 18.87
CA TYR A 96 9.71 4.84 19.73
C TYR A 96 8.65 5.62 18.96
N SER A 97 9.05 6.49 18.03
CA SER A 97 8.11 7.06 17.09
C SER A 97 7.47 5.91 16.30
N LEU A 98 8.25 5.09 15.61
CA LEU A 98 7.76 4.02 14.74
C LEU A 98 6.83 3.00 15.41
N ARG A 99 7.12 2.57 16.65
CA ARG A 99 6.44 1.44 17.30
C ARG A 99 5.54 1.83 18.48
N GLY A 100 5.48 3.11 18.86
CA GLY A 100 4.69 3.58 20.02
C GLY A 100 5.14 3.07 21.40
N HIS A 101 6.20 2.26 21.48
CA HIS A 101 6.74 1.72 22.72
C HIS A 101 8.28 1.73 22.75
N ALA A 102 8.87 1.68 23.94
CA ALA A 102 10.32 1.70 24.11
C ALA A 102 10.91 0.31 23.90
N LEU A 103 11.98 0.24 23.10
CA LEU A 103 12.72 -0.99 22.89
C LEU A 103 13.39 -1.47 24.19
N SER A 104 13.44 -2.79 24.37
CA SER A 104 14.31 -3.47 25.31
C SER A 104 15.78 -3.37 24.91
N ALA A 105 16.70 -3.63 25.84
CA ALA A 105 18.13 -3.61 25.54
C ALA A 105 18.53 -4.62 24.44
N SER A 106 17.86 -5.77 24.37
CA SER A 106 18.09 -6.78 23.31
C SER A 106 17.65 -6.26 21.95
N GLU A 107 16.47 -5.65 21.86
CA GLU A 107 15.96 -5.11 20.59
C GLU A 107 16.81 -3.93 20.10
N LYS A 108 17.33 -3.09 21.00
CA LYS A 108 18.26 -2.02 20.62
C LYS A 108 19.59 -2.58 20.11
N LEU A 109 20.13 -3.60 20.77
CA LEU A 109 21.36 -4.24 20.33
C LEU A 109 21.15 -4.90 18.96
N GLU A 110 19.99 -5.54 18.76
CA GLU A 110 19.60 -6.10 17.48
C GLU A 110 19.44 -5.03 16.41
N ALA A 111 18.81 -3.89 16.70
CA ALA A 111 18.73 -2.73 15.79
C ALA A 111 20.13 -2.15 15.46
N PHE A 112 21.05 -2.09 16.42
CA PHE A 112 22.43 -1.65 16.16
C PHE A 112 23.20 -2.63 15.28
N MET A 113 23.11 -3.91 15.59
CA MET A 113 23.70 -4.96 14.78
C MET A 113 23.06 -5.00 13.39
N TYR A 114 21.77 -4.71 13.29
CA TYR A 114 21.04 -4.55 12.05
C TYR A 114 21.61 -3.40 11.21
N SER A 115 21.73 -2.17 11.75
CA SER A 115 22.30 -1.04 11.00
C SER A 115 23.75 -1.29 10.58
N TYR A 116 24.57 -1.86 11.46
CA TYR A 116 25.97 -2.18 11.15
C TYR A 116 26.09 -3.25 10.06
N ASN A 117 25.37 -4.37 10.21
CA ASN A 117 25.39 -5.46 9.23
C ASN A 117 24.70 -5.06 7.91
N HIS A 118 23.72 -4.14 7.93
CA HIS A 118 23.08 -3.62 6.72
C HIS A 118 24.06 -2.77 5.90
N ILE A 119 24.84 -1.91 6.56
CA ILE A 119 25.91 -1.13 5.90
C ILE A 119 26.99 -2.06 5.32
N GLU A 120 27.36 -3.14 6.03
CA GLU A 120 28.41 -4.06 5.58
C GLU A 120 27.91 -5.04 4.49
N ALA A 121 26.67 -5.53 4.57
CA ALA A 121 26.08 -6.46 3.61
C ALA A 121 25.74 -5.80 2.26
N MET A 122 25.33 -4.53 2.26
CA MET A 122 25.10 -3.76 1.03
C MET A 122 26.40 -3.29 0.35
N ALA A 123 27.53 -3.40 1.05
CA ALA A 123 28.85 -3.12 0.49
C ALA A 123 29.45 -4.33 -0.27
N GLY A 124 28.66 -5.38 -0.53
CA GLY A 124 29.04 -6.49 -1.38
C GLY A 124 29.50 -5.99 -2.76
N THR A 125 30.81 -5.95 -2.96
CA THR A 125 31.45 -5.50 -4.20
C THR A 125 31.25 -6.54 -5.30
N ILE A 126 30.10 -6.49 -5.97
CA ILE A 126 30.08 -6.90 -7.37
C ILE A 126 30.65 -5.70 -8.13
N ASP A 127 31.93 -5.78 -8.50
CA ASP A 127 32.65 -4.73 -9.23
C ASP A 127 32.19 -4.58 -10.70
N ASP A 128 31.17 -5.35 -11.13
CA ASP A 128 30.75 -5.52 -12.53
C ASP A 128 29.41 -4.83 -12.86
N PHE A 129 29.04 -3.77 -12.12
CA PHE A 129 27.88 -2.95 -12.47
C PHE A 129 28.25 -1.85 -13.47
N SER A 130 27.53 -1.82 -14.59
CA SER A 130 27.37 -0.63 -15.41
C SER A 130 26.47 0.37 -14.70
N GLU A 131 26.74 1.67 -14.89
CA GLU A 131 25.93 2.76 -14.36
C GLU A 131 25.40 3.64 -15.48
N TRP A 132 24.13 3.99 -15.41
CA TRP A 132 23.48 4.94 -16.29
C TRP A 132 22.83 6.05 -15.45
N TYR A 133 23.25 7.29 -15.68
CA TYR A 133 22.66 8.46 -15.03
C TYR A 133 21.55 9.02 -15.91
N SER A 134 20.36 9.19 -15.36
CA SER A 134 19.27 9.91 -16.02
C SER A 134 19.34 11.40 -15.71
N PRO A 135 19.52 12.27 -16.73
CA PRO A 135 19.42 13.70 -16.54
C PRO A 135 17.99 14.18 -16.26
N ALA A 136 16.97 13.38 -16.61
CA ALA A 136 15.57 13.76 -16.46
C ALA A 136 15.14 13.67 -14.99
N THR A 137 15.45 12.55 -14.34
CA THR A 137 15.10 12.27 -12.95
C THR A 137 16.23 12.62 -11.97
N GLY A 138 17.46 12.77 -12.47
CA GLY A 138 18.66 12.89 -11.64
C GLY A 138 19.07 11.58 -10.97
N SER A 139 18.39 10.47 -11.30
CA SER A 139 18.61 9.16 -10.72
C SER A 139 19.77 8.41 -11.39
N THR A 140 20.35 7.47 -10.65
CA THR A 140 21.40 6.57 -11.14
C THR A 140 20.87 5.15 -11.18
N TYR A 141 20.93 4.53 -12.35
CA TYR A 141 20.55 3.15 -12.54
C TYR A 141 21.80 2.29 -12.65
N ARG A 142 21.87 1.20 -11.89
CA ARG A 142 22.98 0.26 -11.85
C ARG A 142 22.48 -1.09 -12.35
N TYR A 143 23.21 -1.71 -13.27
CA TYR A 143 22.84 -3.01 -13.85
C TYR A 143 24.08 -3.79 -14.28
N LEU A 144 23.99 -5.12 -14.33
CA LEU A 144 25.12 -5.95 -14.77
C LEU A 144 25.40 -5.74 -16.26
N ASP A 145 26.67 -5.73 -16.64
CA ASP A 145 27.11 -5.50 -18.01
C ASP A 145 26.35 -6.37 -19.03
N GLY A 146 25.73 -5.72 -20.01
CA GLY A 146 24.94 -6.39 -21.05
C GLY A 146 23.48 -6.65 -20.68
N PHE A 147 23.02 -6.22 -19.50
CA PHE A 147 21.67 -6.47 -19.01
C PHE A 147 20.97 -5.19 -18.54
N LYS A 148 20.72 -4.27 -19.48
CA LYS A 148 20.05 -2.99 -19.17
C LYS A 148 18.58 -3.17 -18.76
N GLY A 149 17.92 -4.23 -19.23
CA GLY A 149 16.55 -4.59 -18.82
C GLY A 149 15.52 -3.47 -19.06
N PRO A 150 14.50 -3.35 -18.20
CA PRO A 150 13.41 -2.37 -18.31
C PRO A 150 13.76 -0.96 -17.80
N ILE A 151 15.04 -0.69 -17.51
CA ILE A 151 15.48 0.56 -16.87
C ILE A 151 15.15 1.83 -17.65
N GLU A 152 15.21 1.78 -18.99
CA GLU A 152 14.87 2.93 -19.83
C GLU A 152 13.38 3.26 -19.72
N ASP A 153 12.52 2.23 -19.78
CA ASP A 153 11.07 2.36 -19.64
C ASP A 153 10.72 2.93 -18.26
N TRP A 154 11.35 2.43 -17.20
CA TRP A 154 11.16 2.96 -15.84
C TRP A 154 11.51 4.44 -15.74
N ASP A 155 12.64 4.89 -16.30
CA ASP A 155 13.03 6.31 -16.24
C ASP A 155 12.07 7.22 -17.03
N GLU A 156 11.53 6.73 -18.16
CA GLU A 156 10.55 7.46 -18.95
C GLU A 156 9.20 7.59 -18.20
N GLU A 157 8.82 6.58 -17.42
CA GLU A 157 7.54 6.51 -16.71
C GLU A 157 7.57 7.10 -15.29
N VAL A 158 8.74 7.32 -14.69
CA VAL A 158 8.87 7.90 -13.33
C VAL A 158 8.10 9.21 -13.17
N ALA A 159 8.04 10.06 -14.21
CA ALA A 159 7.29 11.31 -14.14
C ALA A 159 5.76 11.08 -14.06
N GLU A 160 5.25 10.07 -14.76
CA GLU A 160 3.83 9.69 -14.70
C GLU A 160 3.51 9.04 -13.35
N LEU A 161 4.38 8.16 -12.87
CA LEU A 161 4.30 7.55 -11.54
C LEU A 161 4.31 8.59 -10.42
N GLU A 162 5.20 9.59 -10.44
CA GLU A 162 5.20 10.67 -9.45
C GLU A 162 3.91 11.51 -9.51
N ALA A 163 3.40 11.77 -10.71
CA ALA A 163 2.13 12.51 -10.87
C ALA A 163 0.95 11.70 -10.30
N MET A 164 0.92 10.39 -10.56
CA MET A 164 -0.08 9.48 -10.00
C MET A 164 0.01 9.42 -8.48
N LEU A 165 1.20 9.21 -7.90
CA LEU A 165 1.42 9.18 -6.45
C LEU A 165 1.08 10.51 -5.78
N THR A 166 1.34 11.64 -6.45
CA THR A 166 0.90 12.96 -5.99
C THR A 166 -0.63 13.03 -5.97
N GLY A 167 -1.30 12.49 -6.99
CA GLY A 167 -2.76 12.38 -7.04
C GLY A 167 -3.32 11.51 -5.91
N ILE A 168 -2.77 10.30 -5.71
CA ILE A 168 -3.17 9.34 -4.67
C ILE A 168 -2.98 9.95 -3.28
N THR A 169 -1.80 10.52 -3.01
CA THR A 169 -1.42 10.88 -1.65
C THR A 169 -1.77 12.33 -1.28
N GLY A 170 -1.98 13.18 -2.29
CA GLY A 170 -2.22 14.62 -2.11
C GLY A 170 -0.96 15.43 -1.75
N PHE A 171 0.22 14.82 -1.73
CA PHE A 171 1.48 15.51 -1.37
C PHE A 171 2.30 15.87 -2.61
N GLU A 172 2.53 17.16 -2.81
CA GLU A 172 3.51 17.66 -3.79
C GLU A 172 4.91 17.67 -3.17
N LEU A 173 5.78 16.78 -3.64
CA LEU A 173 7.12 16.60 -3.10
C LEU A 173 8.20 17.18 -4.02
N ARG A 174 9.38 17.44 -3.47
CA ARG A 174 10.53 17.79 -4.29
C ARG A 174 11.13 16.52 -4.90
N SER A 175 11.37 16.57 -6.21
CA SER A 175 12.12 15.50 -6.88
C SER A 175 13.49 15.32 -6.22
N ARG A 176 13.90 14.06 -6.07
CA ARG A 176 15.14 13.65 -5.41
C ARG A 176 15.74 12.51 -6.19
N ALA A 177 17.05 12.59 -6.41
CA ALA A 177 17.80 11.53 -7.07
C ALA A 177 17.66 10.21 -6.29
N LEU A 178 17.40 9.13 -7.02
CA LEU A 178 17.31 7.78 -6.51
C LEU A 178 18.39 6.90 -7.15
N THR A 179 18.89 5.91 -6.42
CA THR A 179 19.67 4.83 -7.02
C THR A 179 18.76 3.63 -7.24
N VAL A 180 18.76 3.06 -8.44
CA VAL A 180 17.99 1.83 -8.75
C VAL A 180 18.99 0.79 -9.24
N THR A 181 19.04 -0.37 -8.58
CA THR A 181 19.91 -1.48 -8.96
C THR A 181 19.08 -2.64 -9.49
N TYR A 182 19.25 -2.97 -10.77
CA TYR A 182 18.56 -4.07 -11.43
C TYR A 182 19.47 -5.28 -11.57
N TYR A 183 18.95 -6.46 -11.23
CA TYR A 183 19.65 -7.73 -11.36
C TYR A 183 18.94 -8.65 -12.37
N PRO A 184 19.68 -9.43 -13.17
CA PRO A 184 19.10 -10.29 -14.20
C PRO A 184 18.36 -11.51 -13.65
N ASP A 185 18.61 -11.89 -12.39
CA ASP A 185 18.03 -13.08 -11.76
C ASP A 185 18.17 -13.02 -10.23
N ALA A 186 17.42 -13.89 -9.56
CA ALA A 186 17.43 -14.06 -8.11
C ALA A 186 18.82 -14.43 -7.56
N ASP A 187 19.63 -15.18 -8.31
CA ASP A 187 20.96 -15.61 -7.86
C ASP A 187 21.93 -14.42 -7.78
N SER A 188 21.87 -13.54 -8.77
CA SER A 188 22.65 -12.30 -8.83
C SER A 188 22.22 -11.34 -7.73
N TYR A 189 20.91 -11.22 -7.49
CA TYR A 189 20.38 -10.44 -6.38
C TYR A 189 20.81 -11.01 -5.02
N ARG A 190 20.74 -12.34 -4.82
CA ARG A 190 21.24 -13.04 -3.62
C ARG A 190 22.73 -12.81 -3.39
N ALA A 191 23.54 -12.94 -4.42
CA ALA A 191 24.98 -12.77 -4.34
C ALA A 191 25.37 -11.33 -3.95
N ALA A 192 24.59 -10.34 -4.39
CA ALA A 192 24.80 -8.94 -4.06
C ALA A 192 24.27 -8.56 -2.66
N ASN A 193 23.25 -9.28 -2.18
CA ASN A 193 22.56 -9.00 -0.92
C ASN A 193 22.60 -10.20 0.04
N PRO A 194 23.78 -10.79 0.34
CA PRO A 194 23.87 -12.04 1.09
C PRO A 194 23.26 -11.94 2.49
N GLY A 195 23.37 -10.76 3.12
CA GLY A 195 22.80 -10.52 4.44
C GLY A 195 21.28 -10.34 4.44
N LEU A 196 20.60 -10.15 3.31
CA LEU A 196 19.14 -10.00 3.27
C LEU A 196 18.45 -11.35 3.50
N TYR A 197 18.96 -12.40 2.84
CA TYR A 197 18.40 -13.75 2.85
C TYR A 197 18.62 -14.51 4.16
N ASP A 198 19.69 -14.19 4.89
CA ASP A 198 19.89 -14.75 6.23
C ASP A 198 18.87 -14.22 7.24
N ARG A 199 18.14 -13.14 6.90
CA ARG A 199 17.25 -12.40 7.82
C ARG A 199 15.77 -12.58 7.49
N MET A 200 15.41 -12.65 6.22
CA MET A 200 14.03 -12.87 5.81
C MET A 200 13.78 -14.37 5.70
N SER A 201 12.66 -14.85 6.26
CA SER A 201 12.23 -16.25 6.09
C SER A 201 11.79 -16.56 4.66
N TRP A 202 11.68 -15.52 3.82
CA TRP A 202 11.20 -15.56 2.44
C TRP A 202 12.10 -14.73 1.52
N GLU A 203 12.01 -14.96 0.22
CA GLU A 203 12.78 -14.26 -0.81
C GLU A 203 11.95 -13.07 -1.33
N PRO A 204 12.31 -11.81 -1.02
CA PRO A 204 11.55 -10.68 -1.53
C PRO A 204 11.88 -10.43 -3.01
N GLY A 205 10.88 -10.04 -3.80
CA GLY A 205 11.08 -9.70 -5.22
C GLY A 205 11.91 -8.43 -5.43
N GLY A 206 11.97 -7.55 -4.43
CA GLY A 206 12.77 -6.34 -4.40
C GLY A 206 12.84 -5.73 -3.00
N ILE A 207 13.55 -4.62 -2.86
CA ILE A 207 13.55 -3.83 -1.63
C ILE A 207 13.93 -2.39 -1.91
N TYR A 208 13.23 -1.46 -1.28
CA TYR A 208 13.64 -0.08 -1.11
C TYR A 208 14.35 0.12 0.24
N SER A 209 15.48 0.83 0.21
CA SER A 209 16.12 1.36 1.41
C SER A 209 16.55 2.80 1.20
N ALA A 210 16.29 3.63 2.21
CA ALA A 210 16.74 5.01 2.31
C ALA A 210 18.22 5.23 1.91
N GLY A 211 19.09 4.28 2.25
CA GLY A 211 20.53 4.40 2.08
C GLY A 211 21.07 3.85 0.76
N SER A 212 20.41 2.86 0.16
CA SER A 212 20.90 2.15 -1.02
C SER A 212 20.03 2.32 -2.26
N GLY A 213 18.81 2.85 -2.09
CA GLY A 213 17.83 3.00 -3.15
C GLY A 213 17.00 1.73 -3.37
N ILE A 214 16.49 1.55 -4.59
CA ILE A 214 15.69 0.39 -4.98
C ILE A 214 16.61 -0.71 -5.49
N HIS A 215 16.37 -1.94 -5.04
CA HIS A 215 16.99 -3.14 -5.58
C HIS A 215 15.89 -4.06 -6.11
N VAL A 216 15.97 -4.44 -7.38
CA VAL A 216 14.92 -5.22 -8.08
C VAL A 216 15.56 -6.22 -9.02
N TYR A 217 14.96 -7.39 -9.17
CA TYR A 217 15.49 -8.41 -10.09
C TYR A 217 14.41 -9.03 -10.95
N GLU A 218 14.82 -9.61 -12.07
CA GLU A 218 13.92 -10.39 -12.92
C GLU A 218 13.68 -11.77 -12.30
N ASP A 219 12.45 -12.03 -11.86
CA ASP A 219 12.06 -13.37 -11.45
C ASP A 219 11.03 -13.97 -12.41
N VAL A 220 11.44 -14.97 -13.17
CA VAL A 220 10.53 -15.73 -14.04
C VAL A 220 9.67 -16.71 -13.22
N LYS A 221 9.98 -16.92 -11.94
CA LYS A 221 9.29 -17.87 -11.06
C LYS A 221 8.32 -17.20 -10.09
N LEU A 222 8.52 -15.93 -9.77
CA LEU A 222 7.50 -15.17 -9.03
C LEU A 222 6.44 -14.73 -10.03
N ASP A 223 5.19 -14.65 -9.56
CA ASP A 223 4.08 -14.14 -10.36
C ASP A 223 4.18 -12.62 -10.57
N THR A 224 5.15 -11.98 -9.93
CA THR A 224 5.41 -10.54 -9.99
C THR A 224 6.56 -10.23 -10.95
N SER A 225 6.28 -9.41 -11.98
CA SER A 225 7.32 -8.91 -12.89
C SER A 225 8.25 -7.90 -12.19
N ALA A 226 9.47 -7.74 -12.71
CA ALA A 226 10.40 -6.70 -12.22
C ALA A 226 9.78 -5.29 -12.28
N ASN A 227 8.90 -5.03 -13.25
CA ASN A 227 8.17 -3.76 -13.37
C ASN A 227 7.24 -3.55 -12.18
N HIS A 228 6.45 -4.58 -11.82
CA HIS A 228 5.55 -4.51 -10.66
C HIS A 228 6.34 -4.15 -9.40
N THR A 229 7.42 -4.89 -9.15
CA THR A 229 8.29 -4.63 -8.00
C THR A 229 8.90 -3.24 -8.05
N PHE A 230 9.33 -2.75 -9.22
CA PHE A 230 9.87 -1.40 -9.32
C PHE A 230 8.86 -0.32 -8.91
N TYR A 231 7.62 -0.35 -9.43
CA TYR A 231 6.61 0.65 -9.07
C TYR A 231 6.18 0.53 -7.60
N HIS A 232 6.10 -0.69 -7.08
CA HIS A 232 5.88 -0.95 -5.66
C HIS A 232 6.96 -0.30 -4.80
N GLU A 233 8.24 -0.61 -5.04
CA GLU A 233 9.36 -0.08 -4.26
C GLU A 233 9.56 1.43 -4.45
N TYR A 234 9.20 1.97 -5.61
CA TYR A 234 9.19 3.40 -5.84
C TYR A 234 8.13 4.11 -4.99
N THR A 235 7.02 3.45 -4.70
CA THR A 235 6.01 3.98 -3.78
C THR A 235 6.58 4.16 -2.38
N HIS A 236 7.34 3.18 -1.87
CA HIS A 236 8.06 3.34 -0.59
C HIS A 236 9.09 4.48 -0.62
N HIS A 237 9.81 4.65 -1.76
CA HIS A 237 10.66 5.82 -1.93
C HIS A 237 9.88 7.14 -1.83
N PHE A 238 8.70 7.19 -2.44
CA PHE A 238 7.81 8.34 -2.37
C PHE A 238 7.34 8.62 -0.94
N PHE A 239 6.89 7.60 -0.20
CA PHE A 239 6.49 7.73 1.21
C PHE A 239 7.63 8.21 2.10
N HIS A 240 8.84 7.68 1.92
CA HIS A 240 10.00 8.18 2.65
C HIS A 240 10.25 9.67 2.38
N ARG A 241 10.00 10.16 1.16
CA ARG A 241 10.04 11.61 0.88
C ARG A 241 8.89 12.37 1.54
N ILE A 242 7.68 11.81 1.65
CA ILE A 242 6.58 12.42 2.44
C ILE A 242 7.05 12.60 3.89
N TYR A 243 7.71 11.61 4.47
CA TYR A 243 8.21 11.68 5.85
C TYR A 243 9.32 12.71 6.04
N ASP A 244 10.19 12.90 5.04
CA ASP A 244 11.26 13.90 5.06
C ASP A 244 10.75 15.35 4.83
N ASP A 245 9.81 15.54 3.90
CA ASP A 245 9.38 16.85 3.43
C ASP A 245 8.13 17.40 4.16
N THR A 246 7.47 16.58 4.99
CA THR A 246 6.25 16.95 5.72
C THR A 246 6.35 16.62 7.21
N ASP A 247 5.40 17.09 8.02
CA ASP A 247 5.33 16.72 9.44
C ASP A 247 4.68 15.33 9.67
N LEU A 248 4.43 14.52 8.61
CA LEU A 248 3.87 13.18 8.75
C LEU A 248 5.00 12.21 9.12
N SER A 249 4.83 11.44 10.20
CA SER A 249 5.82 10.47 10.63
C SER A 249 5.44 9.08 10.12
N ALA A 250 6.44 8.31 9.67
CA ALA A 250 6.31 6.88 9.35
C ALA A 250 5.70 6.05 10.51
N ALA A 251 5.80 6.56 11.74
CA ALA A 251 5.16 6.01 12.93
C ALA A 251 3.63 5.97 12.92
N ILE A 252 3.05 6.90 12.17
CA ILE A 252 1.63 7.18 12.20
C ILE A 252 0.94 6.46 11.03
N VAL A 253 1.66 6.27 9.92
CA VAL A 253 1.17 5.52 8.77
C VAL A 253 1.31 4.02 9.06
N PRO A 254 0.21 3.26 9.15
CA PRO A 254 0.30 1.82 9.33
C PRO A 254 1.01 1.18 8.13
N ILE A 255 1.96 0.26 8.39
CA ILE A 255 2.74 -0.41 7.33
C ILE A 255 1.80 -1.03 6.30
N TRP A 256 0.80 -1.80 6.74
CA TRP A 256 -0.18 -2.45 5.87
C TRP A 256 -0.88 -1.47 4.91
N PHE A 257 -1.08 -0.21 5.30
CA PHE A 257 -1.71 0.80 4.45
C PHE A 257 -0.75 1.35 3.40
N GLU A 258 0.52 1.56 3.77
CA GLU A 258 1.59 1.92 2.82
C GLU A 258 1.80 0.82 1.78
N GLU A 259 1.92 -0.44 2.22
CA GLU A 259 2.05 -1.61 1.35
C GLU A 259 0.84 -1.75 0.40
N GLY A 260 -0.38 -1.53 0.90
CA GLY A 260 -1.58 -1.53 0.05
C GLY A 260 -1.57 -0.46 -1.02
N ILE A 261 -1.03 0.74 -0.74
CA ILE A 261 -0.89 1.81 -1.74
C ILE A 261 0.21 1.46 -2.74
N ALA A 262 1.30 0.83 -2.30
CA ALA A 262 2.38 0.37 -3.18
C ALA A 262 1.90 -0.67 -4.19
N GLU A 263 1.16 -1.67 -3.72
CA GLU A 263 0.50 -2.67 -4.55
C GLU A 263 -0.51 -2.06 -5.53
N PHE A 264 -1.42 -1.22 -5.03
CA PHE A 264 -2.42 -0.53 -5.85
C PHE A 264 -1.78 0.33 -6.96
N THR A 265 -0.67 1.00 -6.64
CA THR A 265 0.06 1.85 -7.60
C THR A 265 0.68 1.01 -8.71
N ALA A 266 1.33 -0.10 -8.34
CA ALA A 266 1.93 -1.01 -9.31
C ALA A 266 0.89 -1.61 -10.26
N ASP A 267 -0.25 -2.07 -9.73
CA ASP A 267 -1.34 -2.64 -10.52
C ASP A 267 -1.97 -1.61 -11.46
N THR A 268 -2.16 -0.38 -11.00
CA THR A 268 -2.81 0.64 -11.83
C THR A 268 -1.93 1.04 -13.02
N ILE A 269 -0.62 1.19 -12.81
CA ILE A 269 0.32 1.53 -13.89
C ILE A 269 0.43 0.39 -14.89
N LEU A 270 0.54 -0.84 -14.40
CA LEU A 270 0.62 -2.02 -15.25
C LEU A 270 -0.70 -2.39 -15.92
N ARG A 271 -1.80 -1.73 -15.52
CA ARG A 271 -3.16 -2.03 -15.97
C ARG A 271 -3.51 -3.51 -15.72
N SER A 272 -3.05 -4.04 -14.60
CA SER A 272 -3.39 -5.39 -14.13
C SER A 272 -4.90 -5.51 -13.97
N ASP A 273 -5.49 -6.64 -14.35
CA ASP A 273 -6.93 -6.85 -14.22
C ASP A 273 -7.30 -6.97 -12.72
N PRO A 274 -8.17 -6.09 -12.19
CA PRO A 274 -8.66 -6.20 -10.82
C PRO A 274 -9.40 -7.52 -10.54
N GLN A 275 -9.71 -8.34 -11.56
CA GLN A 275 -10.36 -9.64 -11.37
C GLN A 275 -9.50 -10.67 -10.65
N GLU A 276 -8.17 -10.54 -10.64
CA GLU A 276 -7.29 -11.44 -9.88
C GLU A 276 -7.38 -11.22 -8.35
N LEU A 277 -8.08 -10.16 -7.91
CA LEU A 277 -8.20 -9.76 -6.51
C LEU A 277 -9.14 -10.63 -5.63
N ARG A 278 -9.66 -11.75 -6.14
CA ARG A 278 -10.93 -12.33 -5.64
C ARG A 278 -10.85 -13.66 -4.89
N ASN A 279 -9.67 -14.20 -4.62
CA ASN A 279 -9.51 -15.45 -3.89
C ASN A 279 -8.76 -15.25 -2.57
N TYR A 280 -9.52 -14.93 -1.52
CA TYR A 280 -9.02 -14.97 -0.14
C TYR A 280 -9.29 -16.36 0.45
N ASP A 281 -8.24 -17.12 0.74
CA ASP A 281 -8.38 -18.33 1.55
C ASP A 281 -8.70 -17.98 3.01
N SER A 282 -8.32 -16.79 3.47
CA SER A 282 -8.66 -16.26 4.80
C SER A 282 -8.45 -14.75 4.88
N PHE A 283 -9.44 -14.04 5.43
CA PHE A 283 -9.39 -12.61 5.70
C PHE A 283 -9.04 -12.37 7.17
N VAL A 284 -8.08 -11.48 7.44
CA VAL A 284 -7.71 -11.04 8.80
C VAL A 284 -8.29 -9.65 9.07
N PRO A 285 -9.05 -9.43 10.16
CA PRO A 285 -9.55 -8.10 10.51
C PRO A 285 -8.44 -7.02 10.44
N PHE A 286 -8.69 -5.88 9.78
CA PHE A 286 -7.66 -4.85 9.58
C PHE A 286 -7.10 -4.27 10.89
N ASN A 287 -7.87 -4.30 11.98
CA ASN A 287 -7.42 -3.93 13.33
C ASN A 287 -6.47 -4.96 13.96
N GLU A 288 -6.37 -6.15 13.40
CA GLU A 288 -5.42 -7.21 13.77
C GLU A 288 -4.14 -7.18 12.89
N LEU A 289 -4.08 -6.32 11.87
CA LEU A 289 -2.89 -6.13 11.02
C LEU A 289 -1.76 -5.30 11.68
N GLU A 290 -1.86 -5.00 12.98
CA GLU A 290 -0.78 -4.33 13.71
C GLU A 290 0.52 -5.18 13.69
N ASP A 291 0.40 -6.51 13.59
CA ASP A 291 1.52 -7.44 13.38
C ASP A 291 1.59 -7.89 11.90
N TRP A 292 1.79 -6.91 11.01
CA TRP A 292 1.80 -7.08 9.56
C TRP A 292 2.70 -8.23 9.08
N GLU A 293 3.92 -8.34 9.63
CA GLU A 293 4.86 -9.39 9.24
C GLU A 293 4.32 -10.79 9.53
N THR A 294 3.69 -10.98 10.69
CA THR A 294 3.08 -12.27 11.07
C THR A 294 1.86 -12.55 10.19
N VAL A 295 1.00 -11.55 9.96
CA VAL A 295 -0.20 -11.74 9.15
C VAL A 295 0.15 -12.08 7.71
N ASN A 296 1.09 -11.35 7.10
CA ASN A 296 1.50 -11.58 5.71
C ASN A 296 2.25 -12.91 5.52
N HIS A 297 2.81 -13.48 6.57
CA HIS A 297 3.43 -14.81 6.49
C HIS A 297 2.37 -15.92 6.48
N ASP A 298 1.29 -15.76 7.24
CA ASP A 298 0.27 -16.79 7.42
C ASP A 298 -0.93 -16.63 6.46
N HIS A 299 -1.10 -15.44 5.88
CA HIS A 299 -2.18 -15.03 4.99
C HIS A 299 -1.62 -14.19 3.84
N ASP A 300 -2.37 -14.06 2.74
CA ASP A 300 -2.02 -13.10 1.67
C ASP A 300 -2.40 -11.67 2.09
N GLY A 301 -1.60 -11.12 3.00
CA GLY A 301 -1.81 -9.79 3.58
C GLY A 301 -1.78 -8.71 2.50
N TYR A 302 -0.84 -8.82 1.56
CA TYR A 302 -0.69 -7.92 0.41
C TYR A 302 -1.98 -7.83 -0.42
N LEU A 303 -2.54 -8.98 -0.82
CA LEU A 303 -3.80 -9.02 -1.54
C LEU A 303 -4.91 -8.28 -0.77
N GLN A 304 -5.02 -8.52 0.54
CA GLN A 304 -6.07 -7.94 1.38
C GLN A 304 -6.02 -6.41 1.45
N VAL A 305 -4.83 -5.86 1.73
CA VAL A 305 -4.65 -4.41 1.85
C VAL A 305 -4.77 -3.73 0.51
N ARG A 306 -4.26 -4.36 -0.56
CA ARG A 306 -4.43 -3.91 -1.94
C ARG A 306 -5.90 -3.78 -2.31
N THR A 307 -6.72 -4.79 -2.00
CA THR A 307 -8.17 -4.74 -2.26
C THR A 307 -8.87 -3.66 -1.45
N LEU A 308 -8.46 -3.40 -0.21
CA LEU A 308 -8.98 -2.27 0.56
C LEU A 308 -8.64 -0.93 -0.08
N ILE A 309 -7.41 -0.74 -0.59
CA ILE A 309 -7.05 0.50 -1.29
C ILE A 309 -7.83 0.66 -2.59
N HIS A 310 -8.01 -0.42 -3.36
CA HIS A 310 -8.89 -0.40 -4.53
C HIS A 310 -10.33 0.00 -4.16
N PHE A 311 -10.86 -0.53 -3.05
CA PHE A 311 -12.18 -0.17 -2.58
C PHE A 311 -12.26 1.30 -2.16
N LEU A 312 -11.30 1.78 -1.37
CA LEU A 312 -11.22 3.18 -0.96
C LEU A 312 -11.17 4.10 -2.19
N PHE A 313 -10.34 3.76 -3.17
CA PHE A 313 -10.27 4.43 -4.46
C PHE A 313 -11.62 4.44 -5.18
N GLN A 314 -12.31 3.30 -5.26
CA GLN A 314 -13.64 3.20 -5.89
C GLN A 314 -14.68 4.09 -5.21
N GLN A 315 -14.63 4.22 -3.87
CA GLN A 315 -15.57 5.07 -3.13
C GLN A 315 -15.31 6.56 -3.32
N SER A 316 -14.04 6.96 -3.26
CA SER A 316 -13.66 8.34 -2.95
C SER A 316 -12.64 8.95 -3.92
N GLY A 317 -12.23 8.18 -4.94
CA GLY A 317 -11.17 8.54 -5.87
C GLY A 317 -9.80 8.62 -5.19
N TYR A 318 -8.80 9.11 -5.92
CA TYR A 318 -7.46 9.35 -5.37
C TYR A 318 -7.49 10.33 -4.19
N GLU A 319 -8.34 11.36 -4.26
CA GLU A 319 -8.42 12.38 -3.21
C GLU A 319 -8.83 11.81 -1.85
N GLY A 320 -9.65 10.75 -1.80
CA GLY A 320 -10.03 10.14 -0.53
C GLY A 320 -8.88 9.39 0.14
N ILE A 321 -8.03 8.70 -0.63
CA ILE A 321 -6.79 8.12 -0.09
C ILE A 321 -5.90 9.23 0.50
N GLY A 322 -5.75 10.34 -0.23
CA GLY A 322 -4.99 11.50 0.24
C GLY A 322 -5.57 12.14 1.50
N ARG A 323 -6.91 12.22 1.61
CA ARG A 323 -7.59 12.70 2.83
C ARG A 323 -7.36 11.78 4.03
N VAL A 324 -7.38 10.46 3.83
CA VAL A 324 -6.99 9.51 4.89
C VAL A 324 -5.55 9.81 5.34
N LEU A 325 -4.58 9.87 4.44
CA LEU A 325 -3.17 10.15 4.80
C LEU A 325 -2.99 11.49 5.52
N ALA A 326 -3.66 12.55 5.05
CA ALA A 326 -3.58 13.86 5.67
C ALA A 326 -4.18 13.89 7.08
N GLY A 327 -5.24 13.12 7.33
CA GLY A 327 -5.96 13.05 8.61
C GLY A 327 -5.26 12.24 9.70
N LEU A 328 -4.33 11.35 9.34
CA LEU A 328 -3.65 10.43 10.28
C LEU A 328 -2.96 11.11 11.47
N LYS A 329 -2.62 12.40 11.36
CA LYS A 329 -2.03 13.17 12.47
C LYS A 329 -2.99 13.45 13.62
N GLU A 330 -4.28 13.49 13.31
CA GLU A 330 -5.33 13.96 14.21
C GLU A 330 -6.29 12.84 14.60
N GLU A 331 -6.46 11.84 13.72
CA GLU A 331 -7.47 10.80 13.84
C GLU A 331 -6.89 9.41 13.56
N ASN A 332 -7.57 8.37 14.05
CA ASN A 332 -7.15 7.00 13.76
C ASN A 332 -7.61 6.60 12.34
N ILE A 333 -6.86 5.70 11.71
CA ILE A 333 -7.11 5.28 10.32
C ILE A 333 -8.49 4.66 10.11
N ALA A 334 -9.03 3.95 11.11
CA ALA A 334 -10.33 3.29 10.99
C ALA A 334 -11.48 4.31 10.88
N ASP A 335 -11.43 5.38 11.67
CA ASP A 335 -12.39 6.48 11.59
C ASP A 335 -12.27 7.22 10.25
N LEU A 336 -11.05 7.48 9.77
CA LEU A 336 -10.82 8.14 8.48
C LEU A 336 -11.32 7.30 7.30
N ILE A 337 -11.06 6.00 7.29
CA ILE A 337 -11.59 5.10 6.26
C ILE A 337 -13.11 5.05 6.32
N ARG A 338 -13.71 5.02 7.51
CA ARG A 338 -15.17 5.07 7.66
C ARG A 338 -15.75 6.37 7.13
N ASP A 339 -15.10 7.49 7.34
CA ASP A 339 -15.59 8.78 6.86
C ASP A 339 -15.53 8.87 5.33
N GLU A 340 -14.52 8.26 4.70
CA GLU A 340 -14.40 8.21 3.24
C GLU A 340 -15.30 7.17 2.57
N THR A 341 -15.56 6.03 3.22
CA THR A 341 -16.27 4.89 2.63
C THR A 341 -17.68 4.69 3.15
N GLY A 342 -18.01 5.29 4.30
CA GLY A 342 -19.24 5.03 5.04
C GLY A 342 -19.26 3.69 5.81
N LEU A 343 -18.21 2.86 5.71
CA LEU A 343 -18.13 1.54 6.32
C LEU A 343 -17.14 1.52 7.48
N ALA A 344 -17.51 0.85 8.58
CA ALA A 344 -16.50 0.57 9.59
C ALA A 344 -15.40 -0.32 8.99
N LEU A 345 -14.16 -0.12 9.41
CA LEU A 345 -13.03 -0.89 8.90
C LEU A 345 -13.19 -2.40 9.18
N GLU A 346 -13.84 -2.74 10.30
CA GLU A 346 -14.22 -4.11 10.65
C GLU A 346 -15.38 -4.65 9.81
N GLU A 347 -16.11 -3.81 9.08
CA GLU A 347 -17.18 -4.22 8.16
C GLU A 347 -16.68 -4.26 6.71
N ALA A 348 -15.56 -3.60 6.40
CA ALA A 348 -14.97 -3.61 5.07
C ALA A 348 -14.74 -5.04 4.58
N HIS A 349 -14.36 -5.97 5.46
CA HIS A 349 -14.23 -7.38 5.09
C HIS A 349 -15.49 -7.99 4.51
N LEU A 350 -16.70 -7.60 4.95
CA LEU A 350 -17.93 -8.16 4.40
C LEU A 350 -18.16 -7.73 2.95
N VAL A 351 -17.55 -6.61 2.56
CA VAL A 351 -17.61 -6.09 1.19
C VAL A 351 -16.47 -6.63 0.33
N LEU A 352 -15.29 -6.79 0.93
CA LEU A 352 -14.07 -7.23 0.25
C LEU A 352 -13.93 -8.76 0.18
N ASP A 353 -14.51 -9.47 1.14
CA ASP A 353 -14.70 -10.91 1.13
C ASP A 353 -15.84 -11.23 0.15
N SER A 354 -15.47 -11.39 -1.12
CA SER A 354 -16.37 -11.83 -2.18
C SER A 354 -16.88 -13.26 -1.99
N GLY A 355 -16.50 -13.94 -0.89
CA GLY A 355 -16.80 -15.34 -0.63
C GLY A 355 -15.90 -16.27 -1.43
N SER A 356 -15.72 -17.49 -0.92
CA SER A 356 -15.03 -18.54 -1.66
C SER A 356 -15.70 -18.70 -3.02
N HIS A 357 -14.92 -18.43 -4.08
CA HIS A 357 -15.35 -18.58 -5.47
C HIS A 357 -16.05 -19.94 -5.67
N GLU A 358 -15.58 -20.97 -4.97
CA GLU A 358 -16.05 -22.35 -5.08
C GLU A 358 -17.57 -22.52 -4.84
N GLU A 359 -18.16 -21.90 -3.80
CA GLU A 359 -19.61 -22.05 -3.54
C GLU A 359 -20.43 -21.31 -4.60
N VAL A 360 -20.04 -20.08 -4.92
CA VAL A 360 -20.75 -19.29 -5.94
C VAL A 360 -20.58 -19.88 -7.34
N GLU A 361 -19.42 -20.46 -7.66
CA GLU A 361 -19.15 -21.22 -8.88
C GLU A 361 -19.91 -22.53 -8.92
N GLU A 362 -20.12 -23.19 -7.78
CA GLU A 362 -20.94 -24.41 -7.72
C GLU A 362 -22.34 -24.15 -8.29
N ALA A 363 -22.89 -22.96 -8.03
CA ALA A 363 -24.17 -22.52 -8.58
C ALA A 363 -24.21 -22.55 -10.12
N MET A 364 -23.07 -22.36 -10.81
CA MET A 364 -23.00 -22.37 -12.27
C MET A 364 -23.19 -23.77 -12.86
N PHE A 365 -22.99 -24.84 -12.08
CA PHE A 365 -23.25 -26.22 -12.53
C PHE A 365 -24.74 -26.61 -12.50
N TYR A 366 -25.61 -25.77 -11.94
CA TYR A 366 -27.05 -25.99 -12.02
C TYR A 366 -27.58 -25.50 -13.37
N ASP A 367 -28.05 -26.43 -14.20
CA ASP A 367 -28.72 -26.14 -15.47
C ASP A 367 -30.11 -25.51 -15.26
N ASP A 368 -30.80 -25.87 -14.17
CA ASP A 368 -32.09 -25.28 -13.83
C ASP A 368 -31.92 -23.94 -13.12
N LEU A 369 -32.38 -22.86 -13.75
CA LEU A 369 -32.27 -21.50 -13.23
C LEU A 369 -33.04 -21.26 -11.92
N SER A 370 -33.95 -22.15 -11.52
CA SER A 370 -34.66 -22.04 -10.22
C SER A 370 -33.86 -22.70 -9.11
N GLU A 371 -33.21 -23.84 -9.40
CA GLU A 371 -32.28 -24.48 -8.47
C GLU A 371 -31.04 -23.61 -8.23
N ARG A 372 -30.45 -23.07 -9.30
CA ARG A 372 -29.33 -22.10 -9.21
C ARG A 372 -29.67 -20.93 -8.30
N LEU A 373 -30.85 -20.32 -8.51
CA LEU A 373 -31.31 -19.18 -7.74
C LEU A 373 -31.50 -19.51 -6.26
N ALA A 374 -32.15 -20.64 -5.94
CA ALA A 374 -32.38 -21.07 -4.57
C ALA A 374 -31.06 -21.35 -3.82
N TYR A 375 -30.08 -21.92 -4.53
CA TYR A 375 -28.74 -22.15 -3.99
C TYR A 375 -28.04 -20.82 -3.69
N LEU A 376 -27.98 -19.90 -4.66
CA LEU A 376 -27.33 -18.59 -4.47
C LEU A 376 -28.00 -17.74 -3.38
N GLU A 377 -29.33 -17.76 -3.28
CA GLU A 377 -30.06 -17.09 -2.19
C GLU A 377 -29.73 -17.71 -0.83
N GLY A 378 -29.45 -19.01 -0.78
CA GLY A 378 -28.95 -19.72 0.39
C GLY A 378 -27.56 -19.23 0.80
N VAL A 379 -26.62 -19.24 -0.14
CA VAL A 379 -25.24 -18.76 0.05
C VAL A 379 -25.24 -17.31 0.53
N TYR A 380 -25.95 -16.42 -0.15
CA TYR A 380 -26.05 -15.02 0.25
C TYR A 380 -26.67 -14.86 1.64
N LYS A 381 -27.69 -15.65 2.00
CA LYS A 381 -28.30 -15.55 3.33
C LYS A 381 -27.38 -16.06 4.44
N GLU A 382 -26.59 -17.09 4.16
CA GLU A 382 -25.67 -17.68 5.13
C GLU A 382 -24.43 -16.80 5.34
N HIS A 383 -23.87 -16.27 4.26
CA HIS A 383 -22.57 -15.63 4.30
C HIS A 383 -22.57 -14.13 3.95
N GLY A 384 -23.59 -13.64 3.25
CA GLY A 384 -23.66 -12.24 2.83
C GLY A 384 -22.77 -11.91 1.63
N TYR A 385 -22.31 -12.88 0.84
CA TYR A 385 -21.37 -12.61 -0.26
C TYR A 385 -21.96 -11.75 -1.36
N SER A 386 -21.24 -10.68 -1.73
CA SER A 386 -21.62 -9.75 -2.80
C SER A 386 -21.77 -10.48 -4.15
N HIS A 387 -20.86 -11.40 -4.48
CA HIS A 387 -20.89 -12.21 -5.69
C HIS A 387 -22.17 -13.05 -5.83
N ALA A 388 -22.71 -13.54 -4.70
CA ALA A 388 -23.97 -14.27 -4.72
C ALA A 388 -25.11 -13.35 -5.21
N LEU A 389 -25.20 -12.09 -4.76
CA LEU A 389 -26.19 -11.14 -5.28
C LEU A 389 -25.98 -10.82 -6.77
N HIS A 390 -24.74 -10.63 -7.22
CA HIS A 390 -24.45 -10.42 -8.65
C HIS A 390 -24.97 -11.59 -9.49
N ASN A 391 -24.69 -12.82 -9.07
CA ASN A 391 -25.15 -14.02 -9.77
C ASN A 391 -26.65 -14.29 -9.61
N ILE A 392 -27.27 -13.88 -8.50
CA ILE A 392 -28.74 -13.86 -8.35
C ILE A 392 -29.34 -12.92 -9.39
N ALA A 393 -28.79 -11.71 -9.54
CA ALA A 393 -29.26 -10.74 -10.54
C ALA A 393 -29.12 -11.29 -11.96
N ASN A 394 -27.96 -11.87 -12.31
CA ASN A 394 -27.74 -12.53 -13.60
C ASN A 394 -28.72 -13.69 -13.83
N THR A 395 -28.98 -14.51 -12.81
CA THR A 395 -29.92 -15.63 -12.91
C THR A 395 -31.36 -15.13 -13.13
N TYR A 396 -31.78 -14.03 -12.50
CA TYR A 396 -33.07 -13.40 -12.80
C TYR A 396 -33.12 -12.84 -14.23
N LEU A 397 -32.01 -12.28 -14.69
CA LEU A 397 -31.86 -11.75 -16.04
C LEU A 397 -32.00 -12.87 -17.08
N ASP A 398 -31.34 -14.01 -16.87
CA ASP A 398 -31.46 -15.21 -17.71
C ASP A 398 -32.87 -15.80 -17.74
N LYS A 399 -33.65 -15.60 -16.67
CA LYS A 399 -35.08 -15.97 -16.60
C LYS A 399 -35.99 -14.93 -17.29
N GLY A 400 -35.46 -13.82 -17.78
CA GLY A 400 -36.23 -12.69 -18.32
C GLY A 400 -36.99 -11.87 -17.27
N ASN A 401 -36.62 -11.98 -15.99
CA ASN A 401 -37.23 -11.24 -14.89
C ASN A 401 -36.42 -9.98 -14.57
N TYR A 402 -36.57 -8.98 -15.45
CA TYR A 402 -35.77 -7.75 -15.40
C TYR A 402 -36.06 -6.89 -14.17
N GLU A 403 -37.32 -6.80 -13.71
CA GLU A 403 -37.62 -6.05 -12.47
C GLU A 403 -36.90 -6.65 -11.26
N LYS A 404 -36.86 -7.98 -11.15
CA LYS A 404 -36.21 -8.62 -10.02
C LYS A 404 -34.69 -8.56 -10.12
N ALA A 405 -34.13 -8.71 -11.32
CA ALA A 405 -32.70 -8.48 -11.55
C ALA A 405 -32.31 -7.05 -11.12
N TYR A 406 -33.11 -6.05 -11.49
CA TYR A 406 -32.92 -4.66 -11.09
C TYR A 406 -32.98 -4.46 -9.56
N GLU A 407 -34.00 -4.98 -8.88
CA GLU A 407 -34.10 -4.90 -7.41
C GLU A 407 -32.88 -5.50 -6.70
N VAL A 408 -32.39 -6.64 -7.19
CA VAL A 408 -31.21 -7.32 -6.62
C VAL A 408 -29.95 -6.49 -6.88
N ARG A 409 -29.76 -5.94 -8.09
CA ARG A 409 -28.62 -5.04 -8.37
C ARG A 409 -28.67 -3.77 -7.53
N GLN A 410 -29.83 -3.18 -7.29
CA GLN A 410 -29.93 -2.04 -6.35
C GLN A 410 -29.61 -2.43 -4.92
N THR A 411 -29.97 -3.65 -4.50
CA THR A 411 -29.59 -4.17 -3.18
C THR A 411 -28.08 -4.33 -3.09
N TYR A 412 -27.47 -4.86 -4.15
CA TYR A 412 -26.02 -4.99 -4.27
C TYR A 412 -25.31 -3.63 -4.20
N GLU A 413 -25.76 -2.64 -4.99
CA GLU A 413 -25.29 -1.25 -4.95
C GLU A 413 -25.40 -0.66 -3.54
N THR A 414 -26.57 -0.81 -2.90
CA THR A 414 -26.85 -0.20 -1.59
C THR A 414 -26.05 -0.84 -0.45
N GLN A 415 -25.82 -2.15 -0.51
CA GLN A 415 -25.18 -2.89 0.58
C GLN A 415 -23.66 -2.93 0.47
N PHE A 416 -23.14 -3.04 -0.75
CA PHE A 416 -21.70 -3.21 -0.98
C PHE A 416 -21.04 -1.93 -1.48
N LEU A 417 -21.85 -0.88 -1.72
CA LEU A 417 -21.38 0.42 -2.23
C LEU A 417 -20.52 0.26 -3.49
N ILE A 418 -20.83 -0.72 -4.34
CA ILE A 418 -19.96 -1.03 -5.49
C ILE A 418 -20.19 0.01 -6.58
N LEU A 419 -19.33 1.04 -6.56
CA LEU A 419 -19.25 2.07 -7.59
C LEU A 419 -18.26 1.56 -8.64
N ASN A 420 -18.73 0.81 -9.64
CA ASN A 420 -17.92 0.53 -10.82
C ASN A 420 -18.71 0.76 -12.11
N GLY A 421 -18.01 1.15 -13.19
CA GLY A 421 -18.63 1.53 -14.45
C GLY A 421 -19.50 0.42 -15.06
N GLY A 422 -19.07 -0.84 -14.94
CA GLY A 422 -19.85 -1.99 -15.42
C GLY A 422 -21.16 -2.17 -14.64
N HIS A 423 -21.13 -1.97 -13.33
CA HIS A 423 -22.34 -2.07 -12.50
C HIS A 423 -23.36 -0.98 -12.84
N TYR A 424 -22.91 0.27 -13.02
CA TYR A 424 -23.78 1.35 -13.46
C TYR A 424 -24.31 1.14 -14.87
N GLU A 425 -23.50 0.58 -15.76
CA GLU A 425 -23.96 0.17 -17.09
C GLU A 425 -25.07 -0.87 -16.99
N GLU A 426 -24.90 -1.93 -16.20
CA GLU A 426 -25.94 -2.94 -16.00
C GLU A 426 -27.23 -2.35 -15.41
N LEU A 427 -27.12 -1.44 -14.44
CA LEU A 427 -28.26 -0.74 -13.84
C LEU A 427 -28.93 0.22 -14.83
N LEU A 428 -28.17 0.89 -15.69
CA LEU A 428 -28.66 1.71 -16.79
C LEU A 428 -29.46 0.84 -17.77
N LEU A 429 -28.88 -0.24 -18.27
CA LEU A 429 -29.52 -1.13 -19.24
C LEU A 429 -30.76 -1.81 -18.67
N LEU A 430 -30.71 -2.28 -17.41
CA LEU A 430 -31.89 -2.81 -16.72
C LEU A 430 -32.97 -1.73 -16.52
N SER A 431 -32.58 -0.50 -16.18
CA SER A 431 -33.52 0.62 -16.05
C SER A 431 -34.22 0.92 -17.37
N LEU A 432 -33.51 0.84 -18.49
CA LEU A 432 -34.09 0.97 -19.82
C LEU A 432 -35.09 -0.17 -20.10
N LEU A 433 -34.71 -1.42 -19.82
CA LEU A 433 -35.58 -2.60 -20.05
C LEU A 433 -36.90 -2.55 -19.26
N ILE A 434 -36.86 -2.10 -18.01
CA ILE A 434 -38.07 -2.01 -17.16
C ILE A 434 -38.83 -0.69 -17.32
N GLY A 435 -38.30 0.27 -18.08
CA GLY A 435 -38.86 1.61 -18.20
C GLY A 435 -38.84 2.37 -16.86
N SER A 436 -37.70 2.32 -16.16
CA SER A 436 -37.45 3.05 -14.91
C SER A 436 -36.95 4.46 -15.19
N ASP A 437 -37.46 5.44 -14.44
CA ASP A 437 -37.07 6.85 -14.56
C ASP A 437 -35.66 7.15 -14.11
N LYS A 438 -34.97 6.15 -13.54
CA LYS A 438 -33.59 6.22 -13.07
C LYS A 438 -32.54 5.96 -14.15
N ALA A 439 -32.91 5.66 -15.39
CA ALA A 439 -31.93 5.44 -16.47
C ALA A 439 -30.96 6.64 -16.62
N ALA A 440 -31.50 7.87 -16.69
CA ALA A 440 -30.67 9.08 -16.76
C ALA A 440 -29.74 9.25 -15.54
N HIS A 441 -30.22 8.90 -14.35
CA HIS A 441 -29.41 8.95 -13.14
C HIS A 441 -28.21 7.99 -13.19
N PHE A 442 -28.42 6.73 -13.63
CA PHE A 442 -27.30 5.78 -13.74
C PHE A 442 -26.34 6.12 -14.88
N HIS A 443 -26.83 6.73 -15.96
CA HIS A 443 -25.96 7.28 -17.00
C HIS A 443 -25.05 8.39 -16.43
N GLU A 444 -25.59 9.31 -15.63
CA GLU A 444 -24.79 10.34 -14.96
C GLU A 444 -23.78 9.74 -13.99
N GLN A 445 -24.17 8.74 -13.17
CA GLN A 445 -23.24 8.04 -12.26
C GLN A 445 -22.14 7.31 -13.02
N MET A 446 -22.49 6.66 -14.14
CA MET A 446 -21.51 6.02 -15.02
C MET A 446 -20.56 7.04 -15.60
N ALA A 447 -21.04 8.12 -16.22
CA ALA A 447 -20.19 9.15 -16.82
C ALA A 447 -19.24 9.78 -15.78
N ASP A 448 -19.74 10.09 -14.58
CA ASP A 448 -18.93 10.62 -13.49
C ASP A 448 -17.88 9.61 -12.99
N TYR A 449 -18.22 8.32 -12.93
CA TYR A 449 -17.24 7.24 -12.70
C TYR A 449 -16.18 7.29 -13.82
N LEU A 450 -16.57 7.29 -15.10
CA LEU A 450 -15.63 7.25 -16.22
C LEU A 450 -14.66 8.43 -16.24
N ASP A 451 -15.16 9.64 -15.96
CA ASP A 451 -14.34 10.84 -15.84
C ASP A 451 -13.33 10.71 -14.69
N ARG A 452 -13.72 10.08 -13.57
CA ARG A 452 -12.84 9.86 -12.41
C ARG A 452 -11.77 8.79 -12.65
N TYR A 453 -12.07 7.74 -13.42
CA TYR A 453 -11.20 6.55 -13.55
C TYR A 453 -10.42 6.47 -14.86
N ASN A 454 -10.54 7.47 -15.75
CA ASN A 454 -9.81 7.60 -17.02
C ASN A 454 -9.70 6.28 -17.81
N GLN A 455 -10.77 5.49 -17.83
CA GLN A 455 -10.74 4.18 -18.46
C GLN A 455 -10.91 4.34 -19.98
N GLU A 456 -9.80 4.23 -20.73
CA GLU A 456 -9.79 4.32 -22.21
C GLU A 456 -10.86 3.46 -22.88
N PHE A 457 -11.17 2.28 -22.31
CA PHE A 457 -12.23 1.39 -22.77
C PHE A 457 -13.60 2.08 -22.82
N TYR A 458 -13.94 2.82 -21.77
CA TYR A 458 -15.24 3.45 -21.65
C TYR A 458 -15.29 4.84 -22.29
N ILE A 459 -14.16 5.52 -22.46
CA ILE A 459 -14.07 6.69 -23.35
C ILE A 459 -14.52 6.31 -24.77
N GLN A 460 -14.24 5.07 -25.21
CA GLN A 460 -14.72 4.55 -26.49
C GLN A 460 -16.19 4.08 -26.45
N LYS A 461 -16.71 3.70 -25.28
CA LYS A 461 -18.08 3.21 -25.08
C LYS A 461 -19.10 4.33 -24.83
N LEU A 462 -18.67 5.47 -24.28
CA LEU A 462 -19.54 6.60 -23.94
C LEU A 462 -20.29 7.15 -25.17
N PRO A 463 -19.66 7.37 -26.35
CA PRO A 463 -20.40 7.79 -27.54
C PRO A 463 -21.49 6.81 -27.95
N PHE A 464 -21.25 5.49 -27.79
CA PHE A 464 -22.27 4.48 -28.07
C PHE A 464 -23.45 4.60 -27.11
N LEU A 465 -23.21 4.77 -25.80
CA LEU A 465 -24.27 4.92 -24.81
C LEU A 465 -25.07 6.22 -25.02
N GLU A 466 -24.41 7.31 -25.40
CA GLU A 466 -25.07 8.57 -25.79
C GLU A 466 -25.93 8.40 -27.03
N GLU A 467 -25.44 7.70 -28.06
CA GLU A 467 -26.20 7.38 -29.27
C GLU A 467 -27.38 6.46 -28.96
N LEU A 468 -27.19 5.47 -28.09
CA LEU A 468 -28.24 4.56 -27.64
C LEU A 468 -29.33 5.30 -26.87
N LEU A 469 -28.93 6.16 -25.93
CA LEU A 469 -29.86 7.02 -25.18
C LEU A 469 -30.60 7.99 -26.10
N THR A 470 -29.91 8.59 -27.08
CA THR A 470 -30.52 9.48 -28.07
C THR A 470 -31.54 8.73 -28.94
N ALA A 471 -31.18 7.55 -29.45
CA ALA A 471 -32.08 6.70 -30.22
C ALA A 471 -33.30 6.27 -29.38
N TRP A 472 -33.07 6.00 -28.09
CA TRP A 472 -34.10 5.69 -27.13
C TRP A 472 -35.06 6.87 -26.92
N GLU A 473 -34.55 8.06 -26.63
CA GLU A 473 -35.35 9.29 -26.49
C GLU A 473 -36.15 9.64 -27.75
N ALA A 474 -35.61 9.29 -28.93
CA ALA A 474 -36.24 9.50 -30.23
C ALA A 474 -37.31 8.45 -30.60
N GLU A 475 -37.49 7.40 -29.79
CA GLU A 475 -38.33 6.23 -30.11
C GLU A 475 -37.90 5.51 -31.42
N ASP A 476 -36.61 5.51 -31.76
CA ASP A 476 -36.09 4.89 -32.99
C ASP A 476 -35.62 3.44 -32.76
N SER A 477 -36.59 2.52 -32.73
CA SER A 477 -36.32 1.09 -32.49
C SER A 477 -35.33 0.47 -33.47
N ALA A 478 -35.21 0.98 -34.70
CA ALA A 478 -34.27 0.44 -35.68
C ALA A 478 -32.84 0.87 -35.36
N ALA A 479 -32.63 2.14 -34.98
CA ALA A 479 -31.34 2.63 -34.53
C ALA A 479 -30.89 1.93 -33.24
N ILE A 480 -31.80 1.69 -32.30
CA ILE A 480 -31.50 0.95 -31.05
C ILE A 480 -30.99 -0.46 -31.37
N ILE A 481 -31.68 -1.20 -32.25
CA ILE A 481 -31.26 -2.57 -32.64
C ILE A 481 -29.89 -2.54 -33.33
N GLU A 482 -29.67 -1.61 -34.28
CA GLU A 482 -28.40 -1.48 -34.99
C GLU A 482 -27.23 -1.17 -34.04
N LEU A 483 -27.44 -0.27 -33.09
CA LEU A 483 -26.45 0.07 -32.07
C LEU A 483 -26.12 -1.14 -31.19
N LEU A 484 -27.12 -1.87 -30.69
CA LEU A 484 -26.90 -3.08 -29.88
C LEU A 484 -26.21 -4.20 -30.66
N GLU A 485 -26.55 -4.39 -31.94
CA GLU A 485 -25.87 -5.37 -32.81
C GLU A 485 -24.41 -5.00 -33.09
N ASN A 486 -24.10 -3.69 -33.22
CA ASN A 486 -22.74 -3.21 -33.38
C ASN A 486 -21.91 -3.38 -32.09
N ASP A 487 -22.51 -3.09 -30.93
CA ASP A 487 -21.87 -3.27 -29.62
C ASP A 487 -21.50 -4.74 -29.37
N LEU A 488 -22.42 -5.67 -29.67
CA LEU A 488 -22.19 -7.11 -29.64
C LEU A 488 -21.01 -7.57 -30.52
N GLN A 489 -20.73 -6.89 -31.63
CA GLN A 489 -19.61 -7.22 -32.51
C GLN A 489 -18.28 -6.61 -32.03
N LEU A 490 -18.32 -5.46 -31.37
CA LEU A 490 -17.16 -4.69 -30.91
C LEU A 490 -16.64 -5.17 -29.55
N TYR A 491 -17.53 -5.50 -28.62
CA TYR A 491 -17.17 -5.76 -27.22
C TYR A 491 -17.53 -7.20 -26.82
N ARG A 492 -16.54 -8.10 -26.90
CA ARG A 492 -16.71 -9.54 -26.62
C ARG A 492 -17.11 -9.90 -25.18
N TYR A 493 -17.03 -8.95 -24.24
CA TYR A 493 -17.15 -9.24 -22.81
C TYR A 493 -18.57 -9.11 -22.24
N ASP A 494 -19.54 -8.52 -22.96
CA ASP A 494 -20.89 -8.25 -22.43
C ASP A 494 -22.03 -8.81 -23.30
N MET A 495 -21.77 -9.95 -23.97
CA MET A 495 -22.71 -10.49 -24.97
C MET A 495 -24.07 -10.90 -24.39
N ALA A 496 -24.15 -11.28 -23.12
CA ALA A 496 -25.39 -11.77 -22.53
C ALA A 496 -26.44 -10.66 -22.41
N LEU A 497 -26.08 -9.50 -21.85
CA LEU A 497 -27.04 -8.43 -21.57
C LEU A 497 -27.51 -7.72 -22.84
N ALA A 498 -26.61 -7.41 -23.76
CA ALA A 498 -26.97 -6.85 -25.05
C ALA A 498 -27.84 -7.83 -25.88
N GLN A 499 -27.55 -9.14 -25.81
CA GLN A 499 -28.40 -10.16 -26.43
C GLN A 499 -29.79 -10.24 -25.75
N HIS A 500 -29.86 -10.14 -24.43
CA HIS A 500 -31.13 -10.09 -23.69
C HIS A 500 -31.97 -8.87 -24.08
N MET A 501 -31.34 -7.71 -24.31
CA MET A 501 -32.03 -6.53 -24.86
C MET A 501 -32.53 -6.78 -26.27
N LEU A 502 -31.69 -7.36 -27.14
CA LEU A 502 -32.06 -7.71 -28.50
C LEU A 502 -33.24 -8.69 -28.51
N ASP A 503 -33.19 -9.73 -27.68
CA ASP A 503 -34.22 -10.75 -27.54
C ASP A 503 -35.50 -10.14 -26.96
N ALA A 504 -35.42 -9.25 -25.97
CA ALA A 504 -36.59 -8.53 -25.45
C ALA A 504 -37.27 -7.68 -26.53
N PHE A 505 -36.49 -6.97 -27.36
CA PHE A 505 -37.01 -6.21 -28.50
C PHE A 505 -37.61 -7.09 -29.60
N GLN A 506 -37.04 -8.26 -29.85
CA GLN A 506 -37.48 -9.19 -30.90
C GLN A 506 -38.67 -10.06 -30.47
N MET A 507 -38.78 -10.41 -29.18
CA MET A 507 -39.74 -11.38 -28.66
C MET A 507 -40.98 -10.76 -28.03
N ASP A 508 -40.93 -9.54 -27.47
CA ASP A 508 -42.07 -8.92 -26.80
C ASP A 508 -42.52 -7.61 -27.48
N PRO A 509 -43.59 -7.65 -28.30
CA PRO A 509 -44.20 -6.45 -28.90
C PRO A 509 -44.70 -5.42 -27.88
N ASP A 510 -44.96 -5.83 -26.64
CA ASP A 510 -45.33 -4.94 -25.54
C ASP A 510 -44.09 -4.35 -24.83
N ALA A 511 -42.87 -4.87 -25.03
CA ALA A 511 -41.64 -4.21 -24.56
C ALA A 511 -41.48 -2.85 -25.24
N GLU A 512 -41.65 -2.80 -26.57
CA GLU A 512 -41.71 -1.55 -27.34
C GLU A 512 -42.77 -0.59 -26.76
N LYS A 513 -43.92 -1.11 -26.30
CA LYS A 513 -45.01 -0.32 -25.73
C LYS A 513 -44.74 0.15 -24.29
N ARG A 514 -44.08 -0.65 -23.45
CA ARG A 514 -43.64 -0.27 -22.10
C ARG A 514 -42.54 0.79 -22.17
N ILE A 515 -41.62 0.62 -23.11
CA ILE A 515 -40.56 1.57 -23.44
C ILE A 515 -41.15 2.89 -23.97
N LYS A 516 -42.10 2.83 -24.92
CA LYS A 516 -42.83 4.03 -25.38
C LYS A 516 -43.67 4.70 -24.30
N ALA A 517 -44.26 3.94 -23.37
CA ALA A 517 -45.02 4.51 -22.26
C ALA A 517 -44.11 5.22 -21.25
N PHE A 518 -42.93 4.68 -21.02
CA PHE A 518 -41.86 5.28 -20.21
C PHE A 518 -41.37 6.61 -20.83
N ILE A 519 -41.03 6.61 -22.11
CA ILE A 519 -40.60 7.81 -22.87
C ILE A 519 -41.69 8.90 -22.84
N LYS A 520 -42.96 8.51 -22.94
CA LYS A 520 -44.10 9.43 -22.86
C LYS A 520 -44.33 10.02 -21.46
N GLY A 521 -43.85 9.37 -20.41
CA GLY A 521 -43.85 9.84 -19.03
C GLY A 521 -42.75 10.86 -18.71
N TYR A 522 -41.70 10.93 -19.55
CA TYR A 522 -40.50 11.74 -19.35
C TYR A 522 -40.57 13.18 -19.90
N ARG A 523 -41.78 13.67 -20.23
CA ARG A 523 -41.96 15.06 -20.66
C ARG A 523 -41.96 16.01 -19.46
N PHE A 524 -40.86 16.75 -19.30
CA PHE A 524 -40.91 18.12 -18.76
C PHE A 524 -41.73 19.05 -19.69
#